data_AF-A0A9J6FWD4-F1
#
_entry.id   AF-A0A9J6FWD4-F1
#
_cell.length_a   1.000
_cell.length_b   1.000
_cell.length_c   1.000
_cell.angle_alpha   90.00
_cell.angle_beta   90.00
_cell.angle_gamma   90.00
#
_symmetry.space_group_name_H-M   'P 1'
#
loop_
_entity.id
_entity.type
_entity.pdbx_description
1 polymer ?
#
loop_
_entity_poly.entity_id
_entity_poly.type
_entity_poly.pdbx_seq_one_letter_code
_entity_poly.pdbx_strand_id
1 'polypeptide(L)'
;MPHPLVPADVKDNTDTRYLKSTPTCSQMKNTRKRHQHTRHKHEKGKQNLTMCLLNIQGNNKLKWEEIQNQMTKQHIDLYALTETHLREQEEPNLTEEFKWHGQNRTKGEKRGGGVGFICRTPNLQLEHTPNKCKEHTWVKIYLADCCLHVCVIYMATSQEDPQWNDDIYDCIVKDIEDERHGQPVLLLGDFNCHIAELEGKDKNASGFRNLIERCNLRIANLDEASQGTYTWSRNTQKTAIDYALYNNLAVQHNINITSLHIDEEKLDSCGSDHNRIKICLEADRPRQTEKKCNRTGTTTAHWKTQDTDALTAFASQLETELDEYCTYEEFIEKCIKTAEETVGRKKKHLFHRATPWFDTEVKKQIAERKRLSKKHRHIQQYDAAAKEVAWKDYIEQKEKVKQLVAEKIDETHRKQEINITQERKHLSKRFWSYIRSLGPKETTQKATSLKTATGVVLQCEDKIEAYMTEYFNNLQKEVQTEERPKADRSHTMQNRPEESLLQAISPTELKRHISYLKNQKAAGLDEIPNEFIKAMQSKAREALLHYLNKTLETLQVPQKWKKARVVFLLLIKTLS
;
A
#
# COMPACT_ATOMS: atom_id res chain seq x y z
N MET A 1 73.26 4.19 6.78
CA MET A 1 74.53 4.50 6.07
C MET A 1 74.97 3.25 5.31
N PRO A 2 75.49 3.42 4.09
CA PRO A 2 75.25 2.55 2.92
C PRO A 2 76.57 1.94 2.38
N HIS A 3 76.63 1.01 1.42
CA HIS A 3 76.44 1.08 -0.06
C HIS A 3 77.01 -0.25 -0.67
N PRO A 4 77.04 -0.54 -2.00
CA PRO A 4 76.31 -0.04 -3.20
C PRO A 4 75.71 -1.18 -4.11
N LEU A 5 74.58 -0.98 -4.82
CA LEU A 5 74.35 -0.68 -6.27
C LEU A 5 75.03 -1.56 -7.33
N VAL A 6 74.24 -2.16 -8.26
CA VAL A 6 74.27 -1.99 -9.76
C VAL A 6 72.97 -2.58 -10.41
N PRO A 7 72.41 -2.01 -11.51
CA PRO A 7 71.13 -2.37 -12.16
C PRO A 7 71.24 -2.92 -13.61
N ALA A 8 70.13 -3.31 -14.25
CA ALA A 8 69.80 -3.04 -15.67
C ALA A 8 68.39 -3.53 -16.11
N ASP A 9 67.83 -2.76 -17.06
CA ASP A 9 66.48 -2.77 -17.67
C ASP A 9 66.15 -3.91 -18.67
N VAL A 10 64.86 -4.06 -19.06
CA VAL A 10 64.29 -3.71 -20.40
C VAL A 10 63.00 -4.52 -20.75
N LYS A 11 61.90 -3.77 -20.91
CA LYS A 11 60.75 -3.78 -21.88
C LYS A 11 60.07 -5.03 -22.48
N ASP A 12 58.72 -4.95 -22.42
CA ASP A 12 57.65 -5.06 -23.46
C ASP A 12 57.33 -6.34 -24.27
N ASN A 13 56.00 -6.56 -24.29
CA ASN A 13 55.10 -6.82 -25.43
C ASN A 13 54.68 -8.25 -25.88
N THR A 14 53.34 -8.37 -25.93
CA THR A 14 52.49 -8.89 -27.04
C THR A 14 52.32 -10.39 -27.31
N ASP A 15 51.05 -10.81 -27.14
CA ASP A 15 50.17 -11.47 -28.12
C ASP A 15 50.20 -12.98 -28.43
N THR A 16 49.00 -13.43 -28.84
CA THR A 16 48.63 -14.56 -29.72
C THR A 16 48.38 -15.99 -29.22
N ARG A 17 47.08 -16.33 -29.23
CA ARG A 17 46.37 -17.42 -29.97
C ARG A 17 47.08 -18.78 -30.20
N TYR A 18 46.41 -19.86 -29.80
CA TYR A 18 46.36 -21.16 -30.52
C TYR A 18 45.01 -21.84 -30.22
N LEU A 19 44.05 -21.97 -31.15
CA LEU A 19 43.87 -22.90 -32.28
C LEU A 19 43.42 -24.33 -31.92
N LYS A 20 42.38 -24.75 -32.66
CA LYS A 20 41.56 -25.97 -32.59
C LYS A 20 42.27 -27.20 -33.16
N SER A 21 41.86 -28.39 -32.73
CA SER A 21 41.72 -29.58 -33.61
C SER A 21 40.77 -30.64 -33.02
N THR A 22 39.85 -31.11 -33.86
CA THR A 22 38.93 -32.27 -33.69
C THR A 22 39.59 -33.56 -34.23
N PRO A 23 39.09 -34.77 -33.87
CA PRO A 23 38.23 -35.56 -34.79
C PRO A 23 37.07 -36.32 -34.05
N THR A 24 35.80 -36.34 -34.51
CA THR A 24 35.10 -37.35 -35.38
C THR A 24 35.31 -38.82 -35.01
N CYS A 25 34.38 -39.78 -35.04
CA CYS A 25 32.93 -39.93 -35.23
C CYS A 25 32.58 -41.41 -34.95
N SER A 26 31.36 -41.69 -34.48
CA SER A 26 30.53 -42.88 -34.81
C SER A 26 30.52 -44.17 -33.93
N GLN A 27 29.27 -44.59 -33.67
CA GLN A 27 28.71 -45.95 -33.52
C GLN A 27 28.24 -46.48 -32.14
N MET A 28 26.92 -46.34 -31.95
CA MET A 28 25.91 -47.37 -31.64
C MET A 28 25.81 -48.08 -30.27
N LYS A 29 24.69 -47.76 -29.59
CA LYS A 29 23.68 -48.63 -28.92
C LYS A 29 24.16 -49.68 -27.89
N ASN A 30 23.84 -49.48 -26.60
CA ASN A 30 22.71 -50.18 -25.96
C ASN A 30 22.54 -49.86 -24.46
N THR A 31 21.28 -49.72 -24.11
CA THR A 31 20.58 -49.80 -22.82
C THR A 31 21.28 -50.51 -21.64
N ARG A 32 21.27 -49.84 -20.47
CA ARG A 32 20.74 -50.41 -19.21
C ARG A 32 20.62 -49.33 -18.11
N LYS A 33 19.38 -49.14 -17.65
CA LYS A 33 19.00 -48.32 -16.50
C LYS A 33 19.76 -48.78 -15.25
N ARG A 34 20.47 -47.87 -14.59
CA ARG A 34 20.87 -48.02 -13.19
C ARG A 34 20.30 -46.82 -12.43
N HIS A 35 19.24 -47.07 -11.65
CA HIS A 35 18.69 -46.11 -10.71
C HIS A 35 19.76 -45.78 -9.67
N GLN A 36 20.34 -44.58 -9.75
CA GLN A 36 20.93 -43.93 -8.59
C GLN A 36 19.89 -42.99 -8.02
N HIS A 37 19.37 -43.35 -6.84
CA HIS A 37 18.67 -42.41 -5.97
C HIS A 37 19.67 -41.36 -5.49
N THR A 38 19.88 -40.31 -6.28
CA THR A 38 20.41 -39.06 -5.75
C THR A 38 19.29 -38.40 -4.96
N ARG A 39 19.40 -38.46 -3.62
CA ARG A 39 18.68 -37.55 -2.73
C ARG A 39 19.12 -36.13 -3.09
N HIS A 40 18.39 -35.49 -3.99
CA HIS A 40 18.51 -34.05 -4.20
C HIS A 40 18.03 -33.38 -2.91
N LYS A 41 19.00 -32.87 -2.14
CA LYS A 41 18.75 -31.93 -1.05
C LYS A 41 18.13 -30.70 -1.73
N HIS A 42 16.81 -30.56 -1.59
CA HIS A 42 16.05 -29.50 -2.24
C HIS A 42 16.27 -28.18 -1.47
N GLU A 43 16.95 -27.21 -2.09
CA GLU A 43 17.11 -25.86 -1.54
C GLU A 43 15.80 -25.07 -1.65
N LYS A 44 15.34 -24.52 -0.52
CA LYS A 44 14.20 -23.60 -0.43
C LYS A 44 14.60 -22.24 -1.00
N GLY A 45 13.68 -21.53 -1.67
CA GLY A 45 13.93 -20.15 -2.12
C GLY A 45 13.98 -19.20 -0.92
N LYS A 46 14.45 -17.96 -1.09
CA LYS A 46 14.47 -16.94 -0.02
C LYS A 46 13.58 -15.75 -0.36
N GLN A 47 12.93 -15.18 0.64
CA GLN A 47 12.18 -13.93 0.59
C GLN A 47 12.90 -12.90 1.46
N ASN A 48 13.26 -11.76 0.87
CA ASN A 48 13.86 -10.66 1.60
C ASN A 48 12.80 -9.60 1.90
N LEU A 49 12.84 -9.03 3.10
CA LEU A 49 11.99 -7.92 3.52
C LEU A 49 12.88 -6.81 4.08
N THR A 50 12.68 -5.57 3.61
CA THR A 50 13.40 -4.41 4.13
C THR A 50 12.47 -3.54 4.97
N MET A 51 12.85 -3.30 6.22
CA MET A 51 12.11 -2.49 7.17
C MET A 51 12.95 -1.30 7.64
N CYS A 52 12.30 -0.21 8.02
CA CYS A 52 12.96 0.92 8.70
C CYS A 52 12.21 1.32 9.96
N LEU A 53 12.94 1.82 10.96
CA LEU A 53 12.42 2.47 12.17
C LEU A 53 12.97 3.90 12.23
N LEU A 54 12.10 4.87 12.53
CA LEU A 54 12.49 6.25 12.79
C LEU A 54 11.47 6.95 13.70
N ASN A 55 11.93 7.55 14.78
CA ASN A 55 11.20 8.63 15.42
C ASN A 55 11.25 9.87 14.51
N ILE A 56 10.10 10.24 13.92
CA ILE A 56 10.03 11.25 12.86
C ILE A 56 10.02 12.68 13.40
N GLN A 57 9.64 12.89 14.66
CA GLN A 57 9.47 14.20 15.28
C GLN A 57 8.55 15.14 14.47
N GLY A 58 7.32 14.71 14.27
CA GLY A 58 6.20 15.56 13.86
C GLY A 58 5.69 15.43 12.42
N ASN A 59 4.53 16.05 12.22
CA ASN A 59 3.69 15.92 11.03
C ASN A 59 4.03 16.94 9.91
N ASN A 60 5.28 16.95 9.43
CA ASN A 60 5.68 17.87 8.35
C ASN A 60 5.56 17.21 6.96
N LYS A 61 4.82 17.86 6.03
CA LYS A 61 4.65 17.40 4.63
C LYS A 61 5.97 17.02 3.95
N LEU A 62 7.04 17.79 4.17
CA LEU A 62 8.36 17.50 3.59
C LEU A 62 8.97 16.21 4.14
N LYS A 63 8.83 15.94 5.45
CA LYS A 63 9.35 14.70 6.07
C LYS A 63 8.68 13.47 5.47
N TRP A 64 7.35 13.51 5.32
CA TRP A 64 6.58 12.43 4.69
C TRP A 64 6.99 12.19 3.23
N GLU A 65 7.27 13.25 2.46
CA GLU A 65 7.72 13.14 1.08
C GLU A 65 9.15 12.56 0.98
N GLU A 66 10.05 12.99 1.88
CA GLU A 66 11.40 12.41 1.98
C GLU A 66 11.36 10.93 2.34
N ILE A 67 10.50 10.50 3.26
CA ILE A 67 10.32 9.09 3.64
C ILE A 67 9.80 8.27 2.46
N GLN A 68 8.75 8.73 1.77
CA GLN A 68 8.23 8.01 0.60
C GLN A 68 9.29 7.86 -0.49
N ASN A 69 10.07 8.92 -0.76
CA ASN A 69 11.16 8.85 -1.73
C ASN A 69 12.26 7.86 -1.29
N GLN A 70 12.61 7.81 0.01
CA GLN A 70 13.51 6.81 0.55
C GLN A 70 12.96 5.39 0.34
N MET A 71 11.68 5.19 0.66
CA MET A 71 11.03 3.91 0.44
C MET A 71 11.17 3.51 -1.01
N THR A 72 10.71 4.33 -1.96
CA THR A 72 10.80 4.02 -3.40
C THR A 72 12.24 3.76 -3.85
N LYS A 73 13.20 4.62 -3.50
CA LYS A 73 14.60 4.52 -3.95
C LYS A 73 15.33 3.29 -3.38
N GLN A 74 15.02 2.91 -2.14
CA GLN A 74 15.72 1.83 -1.44
C GLN A 74 14.93 0.53 -1.36
N HIS A 75 13.79 0.45 -2.04
CA HIS A 75 12.87 -0.69 -2.00
C HIS A 75 12.48 -1.11 -0.57
N ILE A 76 12.21 -0.14 0.31
CA ILE A 76 11.74 -0.42 1.67
C ILE A 76 10.29 -0.91 1.61
N ASP A 77 9.98 -1.99 2.32
CA ASP A 77 8.66 -2.62 2.33
C ASP A 77 7.79 -2.08 3.47
N LEU A 78 8.37 -1.88 4.65
CA LEU A 78 7.68 -1.35 5.83
C LEU A 78 8.52 -0.26 6.51
N TYR A 79 7.89 0.82 6.92
CA TYR A 79 8.53 1.90 7.67
C TYR A 79 7.76 2.15 8.95
N ALA A 80 8.32 1.73 10.08
CA ALA A 80 7.83 1.98 11.44
C ALA A 80 8.21 3.40 11.89
N LEU A 81 7.23 4.14 12.40
CA LEU A 81 7.38 5.54 12.77
C LEU A 81 6.80 5.80 14.16
N THR A 82 7.53 6.59 14.94
CA THR A 82 7.10 7.13 16.23
C THR A 82 7.15 8.67 16.19
N GLU A 83 6.45 9.33 17.10
CA GLU A 83 6.25 10.80 17.12
C GLU A 83 5.70 11.38 15.81
N THR A 84 4.70 10.73 15.22
CA THR A 84 4.08 11.24 13.99
C THR A 84 3.34 12.55 14.19
N HIS A 85 2.86 12.83 15.41
CA HIS A 85 2.02 13.97 15.79
C HIS A 85 0.72 14.07 14.97
N LEU A 86 0.30 12.98 14.34
CA LEU A 86 -0.99 12.86 13.67
C LEU A 86 -2.10 12.77 14.71
N ARG A 87 -3.23 13.42 14.42
CA ARG A 87 -4.39 13.48 15.32
C ARG A 87 -5.61 12.84 14.70
N GLU A 88 -6.39 12.14 15.52
CA GLU A 88 -7.68 11.55 15.18
C GLU A 88 -7.59 10.69 13.92
N GLN A 89 -8.29 11.09 12.85
CA GLN A 89 -8.30 10.39 11.56
C GLN A 89 -7.31 11.00 10.56
N GLU A 90 -6.36 11.82 11.01
CA GLU A 90 -5.31 12.36 10.14
C GLU A 90 -4.42 11.23 9.63
N GLU A 91 -4.16 11.24 8.32
CA GLU A 91 -3.20 10.35 7.69
C GLU A 91 -2.11 11.17 7.01
N PRO A 92 -0.88 10.63 6.91
CA PRO A 92 0.14 11.27 6.10
C PRO A 92 -0.29 11.28 4.62
N ASN A 93 0.11 12.30 3.88
CA ASN A 93 -0.19 12.38 2.45
C ASN A 93 0.67 11.39 1.66
N LEU A 94 0.18 10.16 1.53
CA LEU A 94 0.86 9.07 0.85
C LEU A 94 0.38 8.89 -0.59
N THR A 95 1.29 8.45 -1.47
CA THR A 95 0.97 8.03 -2.82
C THR A 95 0.26 6.68 -2.83
N GLU A 96 -0.40 6.32 -3.93
CA GLU A 96 -1.21 5.08 -4.01
C GLU A 96 -0.37 3.79 -3.85
N GLU A 97 0.95 3.88 -3.96
CA GLU A 97 1.88 2.78 -3.68
C GLU A 97 1.96 2.47 -2.18
N PHE A 98 1.71 3.44 -1.32
CA PHE A 98 1.89 3.31 0.12
C PHE A 98 0.58 3.41 0.89
N LYS A 99 0.50 2.68 2.00
CA LYS A 99 -0.65 2.70 2.91
C LYS A 99 -0.20 2.96 4.34
N TRP A 100 -0.95 3.83 5.02
CA TRP A 100 -0.76 4.15 6.43
C TRP A 100 -1.54 3.16 7.31
N HIS A 101 -0.89 2.70 8.38
CA HIS A 101 -1.46 1.86 9.42
C HIS A 101 -0.96 2.35 10.77
N GLY A 102 -1.73 3.19 11.45
CA GLY A 102 -1.26 3.83 12.67
C GLY A 102 -2.32 4.05 13.71
N GLN A 103 -1.87 4.51 14.88
CA GLN A 103 -2.67 4.89 16.01
C GLN A 103 -2.36 6.34 16.37
N ASN A 104 -3.36 7.19 16.16
CA ASN A 104 -3.25 8.64 16.32
C ASN A 104 -3.83 9.10 17.67
N ARG A 105 -3.40 10.28 18.10
CA ARG A 105 -3.88 10.94 19.32
C ARG A 105 -5.26 11.53 19.17
N THR A 106 -6.03 11.61 20.26
CA THR A 106 -7.25 12.41 20.25
C THR A 106 -6.90 13.89 20.40
N LYS A 107 -7.67 14.78 19.77
CA LYS A 107 -7.45 16.23 19.88
C LYS A 107 -7.57 16.69 21.35
N GLY A 108 -6.54 17.37 21.84
CA GLY A 108 -6.46 17.87 23.22
C GLY A 108 -5.52 17.06 24.13
N GLU A 109 -5.12 15.85 23.74
CA GLU A 109 -4.10 15.07 24.45
C GLU A 109 -2.72 15.74 24.25
N LYS A 110 -2.07 16.09 25.37
CA LYS A 110 -0.76 16.77 25.38
C LYS A 110 0.43 15.81 25.55
N ARG A 111 0.21 14.55 25.93
CA ARG A 111 1.27 13.60 26.31
C ARG A 111 1.54 12.55 25.22
N GLY A 112 2.80 12.52 24.71
CA GLY A 112 3.51 11.58 23.82
C GLY A 112 3.57 11.93 22.30
N GLY A 113 3.84 10.98 21.39
CA GLY A 113 4.02 11.24 19.95
C GLY A 113 3.08 10.65 18.86
N GLY A 114 2.32 9.57 19.09
CA GLY A 114 1.60 8.85 18.03
C GLY A 114 2.51 7.94 17.18
N VAL A 115 1.99 6.78 16.76
CA VAL A 115 2.80 5.68 16.18
C VAL A 115 2.13 5.04 14.96
N GLY A 116 2.92 4.44 14.07
CA GLY A 116 2.36 3.64 12.98
C GLY A 116 3.35 3.22 11.92
N PHE A 117 2.82 2.63 10.85
CA PHE A 117 3.56 2.08 9.75
C PHE A 117 3.15 2.69 8.42
N ILE A 118 4.14 2.93 7.56
CA ILE A 118 3.94 3.06 6.12
C ILE A 118 4.30 1.74 5.46
N CYS A 119 3.37 1.15 4.73
CA CYS A 119 3.58 -0.11 4.01
C CYS A 119 3.55 0.09 2.50
N ARG A 120 4.46 -0.57 1.77
CA ARG A 120 4.38 -0.68 0.30
C ARG A 120 3.34 -1.71 -0.12
N THR A 121 2.40 -1.29 -0.95
CA THR A 121 1.34 -2.12 -1.53
C THR A 121 1.52 -2.25 -3.05
N PRO A 122 1.14 -3.38 -3.67
CA PRO A 122 0.53 -4.58 -3.09
C PRO A 122 1.55 -5.63 -2.60
N ASN A 123 2.84 -5.28 -2.50
CA ASN A 123 3.92 -6.26 -2.32
C ASN A 123 3.91 -6.94 -0.94
N LEU A 124 3.44 -6.25 0.09
CA LEU A 124 3.36 -6.78 1.44
C LEU A 124 1.90 -6.97 1.84
N GLN A 125 1.49 -8.22 2.08
CA GLN A 125 0.20 -8.52 2.69
C GLN A 125 0.33 -8.34 4.20
N LEU A 126 -0.46 -7.42 4.75
CA LEU A 126 -0.49 -7.17 6.18
C LEU A 126 -1.92 -7.04 6.71
N GLU A 127 -2.07 -7.38 7.97
CA GLU A 127 -3.27 -7.14 8.77
C GLU A 127 -2.91 -6.20 9.92
N HIS A 128 -3.66 -5.12 10.07
CA HIS A 128 -3.45 -4.14 11.15
C HIS A 128 -4.35 -4.51 12.32
N THR A 129 -3.77 -4.64 13.51
CA THR A 129 -4.50 -4.91 14.75
C THR A 129 -4.53 -3.62 15.58
N PRO A 130 -5.68 -2.93 15.67
CA PRO A 130 -5.81 -1.75 16.52
C PRO A 130 -5.69 -2.16 17.99
N ASN A 131 -4.89 -1.44 18.77
CA ASN A 131 -4.66 -1.76 20.17
C ASN A 131 -5.51 -0.90 21.11
N LYS A 132 -5.71 -1.41 22.32
CA LYS A 132 -6.32 -0.65 23.43
C LYS A 132 -5.44 0.54 23.85
N CYS A 133 -4.12 0.34 23.81
CA CYS A 133 -3.10 1.33 24.17
C CYS A 133 -2.69 2.14 22.94
N LYS A 134 -2.53 3.48 23.07
CA LYS A 134 -2.26 4.38 21.93
C LYS A 134 -0.79 4.49 21.53
N GLU A 135 0.11 4.01 22.38
CA GLU A 135 1.56 4.21 22.23
C GLU A 135 2.27 3.03 21.57
N HIS A 136 1.52 1.99 21.20
CA HIS A 136 2.02 0.93 20.35
C HIS A 136 0.95 0.41 19.39
N THR A 137 1.35 -0.06 18.22
CA THR A 137 0.43 -0.68 17.26
C THR A 137 1.07 -1.87 16.55
N TRP A 138 0.26 -2.88 16.22
CA TRP A 138 0.72 -4.11 15.61
C TRP A 138 0.29 -4.24 14.16
N VAL A 139 1.19 -4.78 13.34
CA VAL A 139 0.86 -5.34 12.03
C VAL A 139 1.32 -6.79 11.96
N LYS A 140 0.48 -7.64 11.38
CA LYS A 140 0.82 -9.03 11.06
C LYS A 140 1.23 -9.10 9.61
N ILE A 141 2.47 -9.49 9.35
CA ILE A 141 3.03 -9.64 8.01
C ILE A 141 2.94 -11.11 7.62
N TYR A 142 2.31 -11.39 6.48
CA TYR A 142 2.26 -12.74 5.94
C TYR A 142 3.54 -13.01 5.13
N LEU A 143 4.37 -13.89 5.68
CA LEU A 143 5.52 -14.48 5.00
C LEU A 143 5.08 -15.84 4.44
N ALA A 144 5.87 -16.45 3.56
CA ALA A 144 5.38 -17.57 2.74
C ALA A 144 4.79 -18.74 3.55
N ASP A 145 5.47 -19.19 4.60
CA ASP A 145 5.05 -20.33 5.45
C ASP A 145 4.73 -19.92 6.90
N CYS A 146 4.78 -18.64 7.22
CA CYS A 146 4.59 -18.14 8.58
C CYS A 146 4.09 -16.70 8.57
N CYS A 147 3.74 -16.18 9.75
CA CYS A 147 3.47 -14.77 9.92
C CYS A 147 4.43 -14.18 10.95
N LEU A 148 4.82 -12.93 10.72
CA LEU A 148 5.60 -12.14 11.66
C LEU A 148 4.71 -11.04 12.23
N HIS A 149 4.57 -11.00 13.56
CA HIS A 149 3.88 -9.91 14.23
C HIS A 149 4.89 -8.80 14.53
N VAL A 150 4.70 -7.64 13.90
CA VAL A 150 5.57 -6.47 14.08
C VAL A 150 4.85 -5.43 14.91
N CYS A 151 5.47 -5.00 16.00
CA CYS A 151 4.98 -3.90 16.84
C CYS A 151 5.84 -2.66 16.61
N VAL A 152 5.22 -1.47 16.55
CA VAL A 152 5.93 -0.20 16.73
C VAL A 152 5.52 0.43 18.05
N ILE A 153 6.48 0.87 18.86
CA ILE A 153 6.30 1.31 20.25
C ILE A 153 6.93 2.69 20.44
N TYR A 154 6.27 3.53 21.22
CA TYR A 154 6.82 4.76 21.77
C TYR A 154 6.70 4.77 23.30
N MET A 155 7.81 4.94 24.00
CA MET A 155 7.84 5.10 25.45
C MET A 155 8.10 6.57 25.81
N ALA A 156 7.50 7.06 26.89
CA ALA A 156 7.75 8.42 27.36
C ALA A 156 9.11 8.52 28.05
N THR A 157 9.68 9.72 28.08
CA THR A 157 10.87 9.97 28.91
C THR A 157 10.51 9.86 30.39
N SER A 158 11.44 9.37 31.22
CA SER A 158 11.18 9.09 32.65
C SER A 158 10.79 10.28 33.53
N GLN A 159 10.85 11.50 32.99
CA GLN A 159 10.38 12.70 33.71
C GLN A 159 8.86 12.88 33.61
N GLU A 160 8.19 12.20 32.69
CA GLU A 160 6.78 12.50 32.38
C GLU A 160 5.79 11.65 33.20
N ASP A 161 6.05 10.35 33.42
CA ASP A 161 5.29 9.46 34.31
C ASP A 161 5.85 8.00 34.28
N PRO A 162 6.53 7.47 35.31
CA PRO A 162 7.02 6.09 35.29
C PRO A 162 5.91 5.03 35.17
N GLN A 163 4.78 5.25 35.84
CA GLN A 163 3.63 4.33 35.83
C GLN A 163 3.05 4.17 34.43
N TRP A 164 3.06 5.23 33.64
CA TRP A 164 2.56 5.18 32.26
C TRP A 164 3.39 4.22 31.39
N ASN A 165 4.72 4.24 31.52
CA ASN A 165 5.57 3.31 30.79
C ASN A 165 5.36 1.87 31.27
N ASP A 166 5.18 1.66 32.58
CA ASP A 166 4.88 0.33 33.14
C ASP A 166 3.55 -0.22 32.59
N ASP A 167 2.51 0.61 32.50
CA ASP A 167 1.23 0.22 31.89
C ASP A 167 1.37 -0.17 30.41
N ILE A 168 2.23 0.54 29.66
CA ILE A 168 2.51 0.20 28.25
C ILE A 168 3.26 -1.14 28.18
N TYR A 169 4.27 -1.35 29.01
CA TYR A 169 4.99 -2.63 29.08
C TYR A 169 4.03 -3.78 29.38
N ASP A 170 3.18 -3.66 30.40
CA ASP A 170 2.17 -4.66 30.73
C ASP A 170 1.19 -4.93 29.59
N CYS A 171 0.80 -3.88 28.86
CA CYS A 171 -0.06 -4.00 27.68
C CYS A 171 0.63 -4.82 26.57
N ILE A 172 1.90 -4.54 26.28
CA ILE A 172 2.68 -5.26 25.27
C ILE A 172 2.89 -6.73 25.68
N VAL A 173 3.20 -6.98 26.95
CA VAL A 173 3.41 -8.36 27.41
C VAL A 173 2.13 -9.18 27.27
N LYS A 174 0.97 -8.63 27.65
CA LYS A 174 -0.33 -9.29 27.43
C LYS A 174 -0.60 -9.54 25.94
N ASP A 175 -0.32 -8.58 25.07
CA ASP A 175 -0.48 -8.76 23.62
C ASP A 175 0.38 -9.92 23.07
N ILE A 176 1.56 -10.16 23.66
CA ILE A 176 2.47 -11.24 23.28
C ILE A 176 2.00 -12.58 23.87
N GLU A 177 1.71 -12.60 25.17
CA GLU A 177 1.36 -13.83 25.91
C GLU A 177 -0.03 -14.35 25.59
N ASP A 178 -1.02 -13.47 25.41
CA ASP A 178 -2.43 -13.88 25.22
C ASP A 178 -2.79 -14.02 23.73
N GLU A 179 -2.43 -13.02 22.93
CA GLU A 179 -2.91 -12.93 21.53
C GLU A 179 -1.91 -13.46 20.50
N ARG A 180 -0.61 -13.49 20.84
CA ARG A 180 0.49 -13.88 19.93
C ARG A 180 1.32 -15.03 20.51
N HIS A 181 0.72 -15.79 21.42
CA HIS A 181 1.35 -16.94 22.04
C HIS A 181 1.88 -17.91 20.99
N GLY A 182 3.16 -18.27 21.10
CA GLY A 182 3.79 -19.20 20.16
C GLY A 182 3.95 -18.66 18.74
N GLN A 183 3.91 -17.34 18.52
CA GLN A 183 4.16 -16.72 17.20
C GLN A 183 5.48 -15.94 17.16
N PRO A 184 6.12 -15.83 15.98
CA PRO A 184 7.23 -14.89 15.75
C PRO A 184 6.82 -13.44 16.00
N VAL A 185 7.60 -12.72 16.81
CA VAL A 185 7.39 -11.28 17.06
C VAL A 185 8.66 -10.46 16.81
N LEU A 186 8.48 -9.24 16.32
CA LEU A 186 9.50 -8.20 16.17
C LEU A 186 8.95 -6.87 16.71
N LEU A 187 9.51 -6.38 17.80
CA LEU A 187 9.19 -5.08 18.37
C LEU A 187 10.19 -4.04 17.86
N LEU A 188 9.71 -2.90 17.43
CA LEU A 188 10.48 -1.76 16.95
C LEU A 188 10.03 -0.54 17.75
N GLY A 189 10.92 0.35 18.16
CA GLY A 189 10.44 1.56 18.80
C GLY A 189 11.49 2.44 19.43
N ASP A 190 11.04 3.60 19.87
CA ASP A 190 11.76 4.47 20.77
C ASP A 190 11.35 4.09 22.21
N PHE A 191 12.26 3.43 22.92
CA PHE A 191 12.01 2.94 24.28
C PHE A 191 12.44 3.96 25.34
N ASN A 192 13.08 5.07 24.97
CA ASN A 192 13.55 6.10 25.90
C ASN A 192 14.33 5.57 27.12
N CYS A 193 15.06 4.46 26.92
CA CYS A 193 15.87 3.80 27.93
C CYS A 193 17.31 3.57 27.45
N HIS A 194 18.24 3.52 28.40
CA HIS A 194 19.67 3.27 28.15
C HIS A 194 20.06 1.94 28.76
N ILE A 195 20.82 1.15 28.02
CA ILE A 195 21.36 -0.14 28.48
C ILE A 195 22.89 -0.11 28.58
N ALA A 196 23.42 -0.80 29.58
CA ALA A 196 24.85 -0.84 29.87
C ALA A 196 25.68 -1.40 28.70
N GLU A 197 25.13 -2.33 27.92
CA GLU A 197 25.82 -2.99 26.79
C GLU A 197 26.17 -2.02 25.66
N LEU A 198 25.40 -0.93 25.49
CA LEU A 198 25.63 0.07 24.45
C LEU A 198 26.25 1.37 24.98
N GLU A 199 25.89 1.79 26.20
CA GLU A 199 26.27 3.10 26.74
C GLU A 199 27.06 3.04 28.06
N GLY A 200 27.34 1.86 28.61
CA GLY A 200 28.03 1.69 29.89
C GLY A 200 27.23 2.14 31.12
N LYS A 201 25.92 2.40 30.96
CA LYS A 201 24.99 2.79 32.03
C LYS A 201 23.61 2.19 31.77
N ASP A 202 22.91 1.80 32.84
CA ASP A 202 21.49 1.47 32.78
C ASP A 202 20.68 2.65 33.32
N LYS A 203 19.76 3.18 32.51
CA LYS A 203 18.84 4.26 32.92
C LYS A 203 17.47 4.03 32.29
N ASN A 204 16.43 4.03 33.11
CA ASN A 204 15.05 3.71 32.71
C ASN A 204 14.88 2.32 32.06
N ALA A 205 15.81 1.41 32.34
CA ALA A 205 15.87 0.11 31.69
C ALA A 205 15.10 -0.99 32.42
N SER A 206 14.54 -0.75 33.62
CA SER A 206 13.89 -1.80 34.42
C SER A 206 12.72 -2.45 33.69
N GLY A 207 11.75 -1.66 33.22
CA GLY A 207 10.61 -2.17 32.43
C GLY A 207 11.06 -2.80 31.11
N PHE A 208 12.06 -2.21 30.45
CA PHE A 208 12.65 -2.76 29.22
C PHE A 208 13.29 -4.15 29.45
N ARG A 209 14.06 -4.31 30.53
CA ARG A 209 14.69 -5.58 30.93
C ARG A 209 13.62 -6.61 31.31
N ASN A 210 12.58 -6.20 32.04
CA ASN A 210 11.48 -7.08 32.39
C ASN A 210 10.71 -7.58 31.16
N LEU A 211 10.41 -6.69 30.20
CA LEU A 211 9.81 -7.07 28.91
C LEU A 211 10.67 -8.11 28.18
N ILE A 212 11.99 -7.88 28.11
CA ILE A 212 12.93 -8.80 27.46
C ILE A 212 12.91 -10.18 28.12
N GLU A 213 13.00 -10.22 29.45
CA GLU A 213 13.03 -11.47 30.22
C GLU A 213 11.71 -12.23 30.10
N ARG A 214 10.58 -11.55 30.34
CA ARG A 214 9.25 -12.19 30.39
C ARG A 214 8.81 -12.70 29.02
N CYS A 215 9.12 -11.96 27.96
CA CYS A 215 8.78 -12.35 26.58
C CYS A 215 9.89 -13.11 25.85
N ASN A 216 11.01 -13.44 26.52
CA ASN A 216 12.17 -14.12 25.94
C ASN A 216 12.65 -13.47 24.63
N LEU A 217 12.88 -12.15 24.69
CA LEU A 217 13.29 -11.35 23.55
C LEU A 217 14.82 -11.23 23.49
N ARG A 218 15.32 -10.94 22.29
CA ARG A 218 16.72 -10.59 22.00
C ARG A 218 16.79 -9.19 21.44
N ILE A 219 17.86 -8.45 21.78
CA ILE A 219 18.10 -7.09 21.31
C ILE A 219 18.91 -7.16 20.01
N ALA A 220 18.28 -6.92 18.85
CA ALA A 220 18.95 -6.97 17.56
C ALA A 220 20.07 -5.93 17.41
N ASN A 221 19.99 -4.81 18.14
CA ASN A 221 21.04 -3.79 18.15
C ASN A 221 22.39 -4.34 18.69
N LEU A 222 22.37 -5.42 19.48
CA LEU A 222 23.55 -6.08 20.03
C LEU A 222 24.06 -7.27 19.19
N ASP A 223 23.31 -7.68 18.16
CA ASP A 223 23.72 -8.80 17.32
C ASP A 223 24.90 -8.41 16.41
N GLU A 224 25.72 -9.39 16.01
CA GLU A 224 26.87 -9.17 15.11
C GLU A 224 26.48 -8.56 13.74
N ALA A 225 25.23 -8.75 13.33
CA ALA A 225 24.66 -8.17 12.12
C ALA A 225 24.36 -6.67 12.23
N SER A 226 24.49 -6.08 13.43
CA SER A 226 24.26 -4.67 13.73
C SER A 226 25.48 -3.81 13.38
N GLN A 227 25.23 -2.67 12.73
CA GLN A 227 26.22 -1.67 12.38
C GLN A 227 25.78 -0.29 12.89
N GLY A 228 26.64 0.32 13.69
CA GLY A 228 26.36 1.55 14.42
C GLY A 228 25.84 1.27 15.84
N THR A 229 25.76 2.32 16.65
CA THR A 229 25.40 2.24 18.07
C THR A 229 24.36 3.30 18.42
N TYR A 230 24.57 4.54 17.98
CA TYR A 230 23.80 5.68 18.46
C TYR A 230 22.58 5.95 17.59
N THR A 231 21.40 5.80 18.17
CA THR A 231 20.12 5.99 17.48
C THR A 231 19.55 7.39 17.67
N TRP A 232 20.06 8.14 18.64
CA TRP A 232 19.72 9.53 18.86
C TRP A 232 20.99 10.38 18.96
N SER A 233 20.95 11.58 18.37
CA SER A 233 22.05 12.52 18.48
C SER A 233 21.61 13.96 18.39
N ARG A 234 22.05 14.77 19.37
CA ARG A 234 21.85 16.22 19.39
C ARG A 234 23.09 16.90 19.94
N ASN A 235 23.60 17.88 19.20
CA ASN A 235 24.84 18.58 19.51
C ASN A 235 26.01 17.58 19.69
N THR A 236 26.57 17.50 20.89
CA THR A 236 27.64 16.55 21.26
C THR A 236 27.11 15.28 21.93
N GLN A 237 25.82 15.24 22.30
CA GLN A 237 25.21 14.11 22.96
C GLN A 237 24.78 13.06 21.93
N LYS A 238 25.07 11.81 22.23
CA LYS A 238 24.66 10.63 21.46
C LYS A 238 24.21 9.54 22.41
N THR A 239 23.10 8.89 22.10
CA THR A 239 22.51 7.82 22.92
C THR A 239 21.87 6.75 22.04
N ALA A 240 21.68 5.57 22.58
CA ALA A 240 20.91 4.48 21.99
C ALA A 240 19.61 4.35 22.77
N ILE A 241 18.50 4.75 22.16
CA ILE A 241 17.16 4.72 22.75
C ILE A 241 16.12 4.06 21.84
N ASP A 242 16.48 3.81 20.58
CA ASP A 242 15.63 3.12 19.61
C ASP A 242 16.11 1.67 19.44
N TYR A 243 15.22 0.71 19.66
CA TYR A 243 15.59 -0.71 19.68
C TYR A 243 14.73 -1.55 18.74
N ALA A 244 15.33 -2.60 18.20
CA ALA A 244 14.65 -3.70 17.56
C ALA A 244 14.81 -4.97 18.43
N LEU A 245 13.68 -5.55 18.87
CA LEU A 245 13.64 -6.73 19.72
C LEU A 245 12.91 -7.87 19.00
N TYR A 246 13.39 -9.09 19.08
CA TYR A 246 12.73 -10.24 18.47
C TYR A 246 12.75 -11.46 19.39
N ASN A 247 11.74 -12.32 19.30
CA ASN A 247 11.73 -13.57 20.08
C ASN A 247 12.46 -14.70 19.34
N ASN A 248 12.84 -15.73 20.10
CA ASN A 248 13.50 -16.92 19.54
C ASN A 248 12.64 -17.67 18.51
N LEU A 249 11.31 -17.51 18.56
CA LEU A 249 10.40 -18.10 17.58
C LEU A 249 10.63 -17.55 16.16
N ALA A 250 11.00 -16.28 16.02
CA ALA A 250 11.37 -15.73 14.70
C ALA A 250 12.52 -16.52 14.06
N VAL A 251 13.57 -16.81 14.84
CA VAL A 251 14.71 -17.61 14.37
C VAL A 251 14.30 -19.05 14.08
N GLN A 252 13.48 -19.67 14.94
CA GLN A 252 12.97 -21.03 14.73
C GLN A 252 12.10 -21.16 13.47
N HIS A 253 11.40 -20.10 13.09
CA HIS A 253 10.63 -20.00 11.86
C HIS A 253 11.47 -19.52 10.66
N ASN A 254 12.80 -19.56 10.76
CA ASN A 254 13.76 -19.14 9.73
C ASN A 254 13.56 -17.68 9.27
N ILE A 255 13.10 -16.80 10.16
CA ILE A 255 13.05 -15.35 9.96
C ILE A 255 14.30 -14.76 10.59
N ASN A 256 15.31 -14.50 9.77
CA ASN A 256 16.61 -14.05 10.22
C ASN A 256 16.82 -12.57 9.90
N ILE A 257 17.25 -11.79 10.89
CA ILE A 257 17.79 -10.45 10.66
C ILE A 257 19.17 -10.63 10.04
N THR A 258 19.30 -10.29 8.75
CA THR A 258 20.56 -10.41 8.00
C THR A 258 21.43 -9.17 8.13
N SER A 259 20.82 -8.01 8.35
CA SER A 259 21.54 -6.79 8.70
C SER A 259 20.65 -5.81 9.46
N LEU A 260 21.27 -5.08 10.38
CA LEU A 260 20.69 -3.91 11.05
C LEU A 260 21.69 -2.76 10.90
N HIS A 261 21.28 -1.65 10.31
CA HIS A 261 22.15 -0.51 10.05
C HIS A 261 21.56 0.78 10.62
N ILE A 262 22.32 1.45 11.49
CA ILE A 262 21.96 2.72 12.11
C ILE A 262 22.64 3.86 11.34
N ASP A 263 21.84 4.76 10.76
CA ASP A 263 22.33 5.90 9.95
C ASP A 263 22.88 7.04 10.83
N GLU A 264 23.97 6.78 11.56
CA GLU A 264 24.67 7.80 12.38
C GLU A 264 25.19 8.97 11.55
N GLU A 265 25.50 8.70 10.28
CA GLU A 265 25.95 9.70 9.32
C GLU A 265 24.81 10.56 8.77
N LYS A 266 23.56 10.28 9.14
CA LYS A 266 22.35 11.01 8.75
C LYS A 266 22.25 11.23 7.23
N LEU A 267 22.69 10.25 6.42
CA LEU A 267 22.63 10.31 4.96
C LEU A 267 21.17 10.33 4.46
N ASP A 268 20.31 9.59 5.15
CA ASP A 268 18.88 9.47 4.89
C ASP A 268 18.02 10.18 5.95
N SER A 269 18.60 11.11 6.72
CA SER A 269 17.81 11.90 7.66
C SER A 269 16.80 12.81 6.95
N CYS A 270 15.58 12.84 7.46
CA CYS A 270 14.53 13.80 7.12
C CYS A 270 14.51 15.01 8.09
N GLY A 271 15.61 15.24 8.83
CA GLY A 271 15.71 16.32 9.82
C GLY A 271 15.17 15.96 11.21
N SER A 272 15.07 14.67 11.54
CA SER A 272 14.91 14.18 12.92
C SER A 272 16.28 14.16 13.64
N ASP A 273 16.28 14.38 14.95
CA ASP A 273 17.46 14.16 15.79
C ASP A 273 17.74 12.65 16.04
N HIS A 274 16.75 11.79 15.82
CA HIS A 274 16.94 10.35 15.72
C HIS A 274 17.58 9.94 14.39
N ASN A 275 18.29 8.83 14.42
CA ASN A 275 18.94 8.17 13.30
C ASN A 275 18.06 7.01 12.87
N ARG A 276 17.86 6.88 11.57
CA ARG A 276 17.05 5.81 11.01
C ARG A 276 17.74 4.47 11.22
N ILE A 277 17.01 3.48 11.70
CA ILE A 277 17.46 2.08 11.76
C ILE A 277 16.88 1.35 10.55
N LYS A 278 17.72 0.73 9.73
CA LYS A 278 17.32 -0.11 8.59
C LYS A 278 17.56 -1.58 8.93
N ILE A 279 16.54 -2.40 8.81
CA ILE A 279 16.54 -3.82 9.17
C ILE A 279 16.22 -4.63 7.92
N CYS A 280 17.10 -5.57 7.57
CA CYS A 280 16.88 -6.50 6.47
C CYS A 280 16.58 -7.89 7.04
N LEU A 281 15.41 -8.43 6.73
CA LEU A 281 15.01 -9.78 7.09
C LEU A 281 15.11 -10.70 5.88
N GLU A 282 15.48 -11.95 6.15
CA GLU A 282 15.41 -13.05 5.20
C GLU A 282 14.53 -14.15 5.80
N ALA A 283 13.56 -14.61 5.02
CA ALA A 283 12.67 -15.71 5.37
C ALA A 283 12.66 -16.78 4.26
N ASP A 284 12.59 -18.05 4.63
CA ASP A 284 12.51 -19.13 3.65
C ASP A 284 11.18 -19.10 2.85
N ARG A 285 11.25 -19.37 1.55
CA ARG A 285 10.13 -19.65 0.66
C ARG A 285 10.01 -21.15 0.38
N PRO A 286 8.80 -21.73 0.40
CA PRO A 286 8.57 -23.01 -0.23
C PRO A 286 8.66 -22.89 -1.76
N ARG A 287 8.98 -24.01 -2.42
CA ARG A 287 8.95 -24.14 -3.88
C ARG A 287 7.50 -23.96 -4.35
N GLN A 288 7.17 -22.82 -4.95
CA GLN A 288 5.95 -22.76 -5.76
C GLN A 288 6.16 -23.70 -6.96
N THR A 289 5.38 -24.79 -7.04
CA THR A 289 4.85 -25.15 -8.35
C THR A 289 4.20 -23.90 -8.87
N GLU A 290 4.51 -23.48 -10.09
CA GLU A 290 3.75 -22.46 -10.81
C GLU A 290 2.31 -22.94 -11.01
N LYS A 291 1.52 -23.01 -9.93
CA LYS A 291 0.12 -22.67 -10.04
C LYS A 291 0.19 -21.18 -10.35
N LYS A 292 -0.08 -20.84 -11.61
CA LYS A 292 -0.67 -19.54 -11.94
C LYS A 292 -1.77 -19.35 -10.90
N CYS A 293 -1.46 -18.65 -9.82
CA CYS A 293 -2.46 -17.93 -9.08
C CYS A 293 -2.98 -16.98 -10.14
N ASN A 294 -4.10 -17.38 -10.77
CA ASN A 294 -4.95 -16.43 -11.43
C ASN A 294 -5.15 -15.36 -10.38
N ARG A 295 -4.49 -14.22 -10.58
CA ARG A 295 -4.67 -13.00 -9.81
C ARG A 295 -6.10 -12.57 -10.04
N THR A 296 -7.04 -13.23 -9.37
CA THR A 296 -8.42 -12.77 -9.19
C THR A 296 -8.49 -12.03 -7.86
N GLY A 297 -7.44 -11.28 -7.53
CA GLY A 297 -7.64 -10.01 -6.85
C GLY A 297 -8.11 -9.05 -7.93
N THR A 298 -9.43 -8.97 -8.13
CA THR A 298 -10.08 -7.98 -8.99
C THR A 298 -9.87 -6.59 -8.37
N THR A 299 -8.64 -6.07 -8.46
CA THR A 299 -8.44 -4.64 -8.53
C THR A 299 -9.12 -4.18 -9.81
N THR A 300 -10.27 -3.51 -9.66
CA THR A 300 -11.12 -2.97 -10.72
C THR A 300 -10.36 -1.93 -11.55
N ALA A 301 -9.48 -2.41 -12.42
CA ALA A 301 -8.87 -1.62 -13.48
C ALA A 301 -10.00 -1.25 -14.46
N HIS A 302 -10.30 0.04 -14.56
CA HIS A 302 -11.36 0.53 -15.45
C HIS A 302 -10.97 0.34 -16.92
N TRP A 303 -11.95 -0.04 -17.74
CA TRP A 303 -11.82 -0.06 -19.20
C TRP A 303 -11.35 1.29 -19.76
N LYS A 304 -10.53 1.29 -20.81
CA LYS A 304 -10.08 2.51 -21.51
C LYS A 304 -11.15 3.05 -22.47
N THR A 305 -12.39 3.22 -22.01
CA THR A 305 -13.55 3.66 -22.84
C THR A 305 -13.46 5.08 -23.38
N GLN A 306 -12.37 5.80 -23.12
CA GLN A 306 -12.12 7.14 -23.67
C GLN A 306 -11.33 7.10 -24.98
N ASP A 307 -10.76 5.94 -25.31
CA ASP A 307 -10.03 5.71 -26.55
C ASP A 307 -11.01 5.31 -27.66
N THR A 308 -11.31 6.26 -28.54
CA THR A 308 -12.28 6.08 -29.63
C THR A 308 -11.80 5.08 -30.67
N ASP A 309 -10.49 4.99 -30.90
CA ASP A 309 -9.92 4.10 -31.89
C ASP A 309 -9.96 2.67 -31.39
N ALA A 310 -9.65 2.47 -30.10
CA ALA A 310 -9.78 1.17 -29.46
C ALA A 310 -11.23 0.68 -29.36
N LEU A 311 -12.20 1.59 -29.13
CA LEU A 311 -13.63 1.25 -29.17
C LEU A 311 -14.11 0.89 -30.59
N THR A 312 -13.53 1.52 -31.60
CA THR A 312 -13.84 1.19 -33.01
C THR A 312 -13.26 -0.18 -33.37
N ALA A 313 -12.03 -0.47 -32.93
CA ALA A 313 -11.43 -1.80 -33.10
C ALA A 313 -12.24 -2.90 -32.39
N PHE A 314 -12.68 -2.64 -31.15
CA PHE A 314 -13.59 -3.50 -30.40
C PHE A 314 -14.84 -3.82 -31.21
N ALA A 315 -15.51 -2.80 -31.74
CA ALA A 315 -16.76 -2.95 -32.47
C ALA A 315 -16.58 -3.81 -33.74
N SER A 316 -15.52 -3.56 -34.51
CA SER A 316 -15.24 -4.29 -35.75
C SER A 316 -14.82 -5.74 -35.50
N GLN A 317 -14.01 -6.00 -34.45
CA GLN A 317 -13.62 -7.36 -34.10
C GLN A 317 -14.80 -8.16 -33.56
N LEU A 318 -15.63 -7.56 -32.70
CA LEU A 318 -16.83 -8.20 -32.18
C LEU A 318 -17.82 -8.58 -33.30
N GLU A 319 -18.00 -7.70 -34.29
CA GLU A 319 -18.85 -7.96 -35.45
C GLU A 319 -18.39 -9.20 -36.26
N THR A 320 -17.07 -9.42 -36.31
CA THR A 320 -16.44 -10.55 -37.03
C THR A 320 -16.52 -11.85 -36.23
N GLU A 321 -16.33 -11.80 -34.92
CA GLU A 321 -16.25 -12.99 -34.04
C GLU A 321 -17.61 -13.47 -33.53
N LEU A 322 -18.67 -12.67 -33.67
CA LEU A 322 -20.01 -13.06 -33.27
C LEU A 322 -20.54 -14.18 -34.17
N ASP A 323 -21.02 -15.25 -33.55
CA ASP A 323 -21.72 -16.32 -34.28
C ASP A 323 -23.20 -15.95 -34.40
N GLU A 324 -23.86 -16.44 -35.44
CA GLU A 324 -25.28 -16.17 -35.71
C GLU A 324 -26.20 -16.75 -34.62
N TYR A 325 -25.73 -17.80 -33.91
CA TYR A 325 -26.43 -18.43 -32.80
C TYR A 325 -25.49 -18.58 -31.60
N CYS A 326 -25.48 -17.58 -30.71
CA CYS A 326 -24.84 -17.70 -29.40
C CYS A 326 -25.86 -17.49 -28.28
N THR A 327 -25.56 -18.00 -27.09
CA THR A 327 -26.31 -17.69 -25.86
C THR A 327 -25.95 -16.31 -25.33
N TYR A 328 -26.77 -15.74 -24.44
CA TYR A 328 -26.47 -14.44 -23.83
C TYR A 328 -25.14 -14.48 -23.06
N GLU A 329 -24.85 -15.58 -22.38
CA GLU A 329 -23.60 -15.80 -21.65
C GLU A 329 -22.39 -15.79 -22.58
N GLU A 330 -22.46 -16.51 -23.70
CA GLU A 330 -21.41 -16.52 -24.73
C GLU A 330 -21.25 -15.15 -25.39
N PHE A 331 -22.35 -14.43 -25.65
CA PHE A 331 -22.31 -13.07 -26.17
C PHE A 331 -21.53 -12.13 -25.24
N ILE A 332 -21.81 -12.18 -23.93
CA ILE A 332 -21.12 -11.37 -22.92
C ILE A 332 -19.65 -11.80 -22.81
N GLU A 333 -19.36 -13.09 -22.82
CA GLU A 333 -17.99 -13.60 -22.77
C GLU A 333 -17.16 -13.12 -23.98
N LYS A 334 -17.72 -13.20 -25.18
CA LYS A 334 -17.12 -12.64 -26.40
C LYS A 334 -16.89 -11.14 -26.28
N CYS A 335 -17.90 -10.37 -25.84
CA CYS A 335 -17.75 -8.94 -25.61
C CYS A 335 -16.58 -8.62 -24.67
N ILE A 336 -16.46 -9.32 -23.54
CA ILE A 336 -15.37 -9.10 -22.59
C ILE A 336 -14.03 -9.48 -23.21
N LYS A 337 -13.92 -10.65 -23.83
CA LYS A 337 -12.67 -11.13 -24.46
C LYS A 337 -12.19 -10.16 -25.54
N THR A 338 -13.05 -9.77 -26.47
CA THR A 338 -12.71 -8.80 -27.52
C THR A 338 -12.30 -7.46 -26.91
N ALA A 339 -12.97 -7.01 -25.85
CA ALA A 339 -12.60 -5.77 -25.16
C ALA A 339 -11.24 -5.86 -24.43
N GLU A 340 -10.85 -7.02 -23.91
CA GLU A 340 -9.52 -7.24 -23.31
C GLU A 340 -8.41 -7.13 -24.35
N GLU A 341 -8.63 -7.66 -25.55
CA GLU A 341 -7.68 -7.65 -26.66
C GLU A 341 -7.55 -6.26 -27.30
N THR A 342 -8.66 -5.51 -27.43
CA THR A 342 -8.71 -4.23 -28.16
C THR A 342 -8.61 -3.02 -27.25
N VAL A 343 -9.57 -2.85 -26.33
CA VAL A 343 -9.67 -1.67 -25.45
C VAL A 343 -8.62 -1.77 -24.34
N GLY A 344 -8.49 -2.95 -23.76
CA GLY A 344 -7.69 -3.20 -22.57
C GLY A 344 -8.17 -2.40 -21.35
N ARG A 345 -7.61 -2.76 -20.20
CA ARG A 345 -7.88 -2.05 -18.93
C ARG A 345 -6.79 -1.01 -18.66
N LYS A 346 -7.15 0.10 -18.02
CA LYS A 346 -6.17 1.06 -17.50
C LYS A 346 -5.31 0.32 -16.48
N LYS A 347 -4.03 0.08 -16.80
CA LYS A 347 -3.06 -0.32 -15.79
C LYS A 347 -3.07 0.77 -14.73
N LYS A 348 -3.33 0.43 -13.47
CA LYS A 348 -2.95 1.32 -12.37
C LYS A 348 -1.45 1.49 -12.49
N HIS A 349 -1.01 2.65 -12.99
CA HIS A 349 0.36 3.05 -12.78
C HIS A 349 0.51 3.22 -11.27
N LEU A 350 1.13 2.24 -10.61
CA LEU A 350 1.61 2.34 -9.23
C LEU A 350 2.74 3.38 -9.10
N PHE A 351 3.12 4.04 -10.21
CA PHE A 351 4.08 5.12 -10.18
C PHE A 351 3.59 6.21 -9.24
N HIS A 352 4.42 6.49 -8.23
CA HIS A 352 4.46 7.71 -7.47
C HIS A 352 3.99 8.87 -8.35
N ARG A 353 2.74 9.33 -8.16
CA ARG A 353 2.31 10.60 -8.74
C ARG A 353 3.19 11.63 -8.07
N ALA A 354 4.24 12.04 -8.78
CA ALA A 354 5.19 13.02 -8.28
C ALA A 354 4.38 14.22 -7.79
N THR A 355 4.51 14.51 -6.50
CA THR A 355 3.84 15.65 -5.92
C THR A 355 4.34 16.89 -6.65
N PRO A 356 3.48 17.68 -7.34
CA PRO A 356 3.96 18.67 -8.30
C PRO A 356 4.94 19.71 -7.73
N TRP A 357 4.79 20.04 -6.44
CA TRP A 357 5.68 20.95 -5.73
C TRP A 357 7.04 20.32 -5.35
N PHE A 358 7.14 18.99 -5.28
CA PHE A 358 8.37 18.25 -4.94
C PHE A 358 9.21 17.98 -6.19
N ASP A 359 9.61 19.07 -6.85
CA ASP A 359 10.31 19.05 -8.12
C ASP A 359 11.83 18.83 -7.97
N THR A 360 12.54 18.86 -9.11
CA THR A 360 14.00 18.70 -9.15
C THR A 360 14.74 19.79 -8.37
N GLU A 361 14.20 21.01 -8.30
CA GLU A 361 14.83 22.11 -7.58
C GLU A 361 14.73 21.90 -6.07
N VAL A 362 13.55 21.52 -5.57
CA VAL A 362 13.38 21.14 -4.16
C VAL A 362 14.32 19.99 -3.78
N LYS A 363 14.40 18.95 -4.62
CA LYS A 363 15.32 17.81 -4.41
C LYS A 363 16.78 18.24 -4.35
N LYS A 364 17.20 19.17 -5.21
CA LYS A 364 18.55 19.73 -5.23
C LYS A 364 18.86 20.50 -3.94
N GLN A 365 17.95 21.37 -3.48
CA GLN A 365 18.16 22.13 -2.24
C GLN A 365 18.18 21.23 -1.00
N ILE A 366 17.41 20.13 -0.98
CA ILE A 366 17.46 19.10 0.08
C ILE A 366 18.81 18.36 0.06
N ALA A 367 19.31 17.99 -1.12
CA ALA A 367 20.61 17.35 -1.25
C ALA A 367 21.73 18.27 -0.72
N GLU A 368 21.66 19.57 -1.01
CA GLU A 368 22.59 20.55 -0.48
C GLU A 368 22.46 20.72 1.04
N ARG A 369 21.24 20.76 1.58
CA ARG A 369 20.99 20.75 3.03
C ARG A 369 21.66 19.54 3.70
N LYS A 370 21.55 18.36 3.10
CA LYS A 370 22.19 17.13 3.61
C LYS A 370 23.73 17.22 3.53
N ARG A 371 24.27 17.77 2.44
CA ARG A 371 25.71 18.00 2.25
C ARG A 371 26.28 18.93 3.32
N LEU A 372 25.64 20.08 3.56
CA LEU A 372 26.05 21.04 4.59
C LEU A 372 25.93 20.46 6.00
N SER A 373 24.87 19.70 6.27
CA SER A 373 24.70 18.95 7.51
C SER A 373 25.87 17.98 7.75
N LYS A 374 26.29 17.26 6.70
CA LYS A 374 27.45 16.36 6.76
C LYS A 374 28.75 17.14 7.02
N LYS A 375 28.98 18.25 6.30
CA LYS A 375 30.15 19.12 6.49
C LYS A 375 30.26 19.59 7.94
N HIS A 376 29.17 20.11 8.52
CA HIS A 376 29.12 20.54 9.92
C HIS A 376 29.50 19.42 10.91
N ARG A 377 29.05 18.17 10.66
CA ARG A 377 29.38 17.02 11.53
C ARG A 377 30.84 16.58 11.46
N HIS A 378 31.48 16.70 10.29
CA HIS A 378 32.85 16.23 10.08
C HIS A 378 33.92 17.24 10.48
N ILE A 379 33.54 18.49 10.75
CA ILE A 379 34.48 19.49 11.27
C ILE A 379 34.85 19.10 12.70
N GLN A 380 36.17 19.05 12.95
CA GLN A 380 36.73 18.67 14.22
C GLN A 380 36.30 19.64 15.32
N GLN A 381 36.08 19.12 16.53
CA GLN A 381 35.51 19.87 17.65
C GLN A 381 36.38 21.07 18.09
N TYR A 382 37.68 21.04 17.80
CA TYR A 382 38.64 22.09 18.14
C TYR A 382 38.71 23.23 17.11
N ASP A 383 38.10 23.08 15.94
CA ASP A 383 37.91 24.18 14.99
C ASP A 383 36.53 24.81 15.20
N ALA A 384 36.39 25.51 16.32
CA ALA A 384 35.13 26.12 16.74
C ALA A 384 34.62 27.15 15.71
N ALA A 385 35.53 27.91 15.10
CA ALA A 385 35.19 28.92 14.11
C ALA A 385 34.63 28.31 12.81
N ALA A 386 35.29 27.28 12.25
CA ALA A 386 34.77 26.62 11.06
C ALA A 386 33.46 25.88 11.34
N LYS A 387 33.31 25.31 12.55
CA LYS A 387 32.09 24.62 12.97
C LYS A 387 30.90 25.58 13.08
N GLU A 388 31.11 26.75 13.68
CA GLU A 388 30.12 27.85 13.77
C GLU A 388 29.68 28.29 12.36
N VAL A 389 30.62 28.48 11.43
CA VAL A 389 30.32 28.84 10.05
C VAL A 389 29.52 27.75 9.35
N ALA A 390 29.95 26.49 9.42
CA ALA A 390 29.22 25.39 8.80
C ALA A 390 27.83 25.16 9.41
N TRP A 391 27.65 25.45 10.70
CA TRP A 391 26.35 25.44 11.36
C TRP A 391 25.44 26.54 10.81
N LYS A 392 25.96 27.77 10.65
CA LYS A 392 25.23 28.89 10.02
C LYS A 392 24.83 28.55 8.59
N ASP A 393 25.75 28.04 7.77
CA ASP A 393 25.47 27.60 6.39
C ASP A 393 24.33 26.58 6.36
N TYR A 394 24.37 25.58 7.27
CA TYR A 394 23.34 24.55 7.36
C TYR A 394 21.98 25.12 7.77
N ILE A 395 21.93 26.01 8.75
CA ILE A 395 20.69 26.62 9.23
C ILE A 395 20.07 27.53 8.15
N GLU A 396 20.89 28.33 7.48
CA GLU A 396 20.44 29.17 6.36
C GLU A 396 19.86 28.32 5.24
N GLN A 397 20.57 27.26 4.84
CA GLN A 397 20.07 26.33 3.81
C GLN A 397 18.79 25.59 4.25
N LYS A 398 18.66 25.26 5.55
CA LYS A 398 17.45 24.65 6.10
C LYS A 398 16.25 25.59 5.99
N GLU A 399 16.43 26.88 6.32
CA GLU A 399 15.35 27.88 6.19
C GLU A 399 15.02 28.14 4.72
N LYS A 400 16.03 28.21 3.84
CA LYS A 400 15.84 28.33 2.39
C LYS A 400 15.00 27.19 1.81
N VAL A 401 15.28 25.94 2.20
CA VAL A 401 14.47 24.78 1.77
C VAL A 401 13.04 24.91 2.25
N LYS A 402 12.82 25.37 3.49
CA LYS A 402 11.49 25.56 4.06
C LYS A 402 10.69 26.63 3.32
N GLN A 403 11.32 27.77 3.00
CA GLN A 403 10.71 28.84 2.20
C GLN A 403 10.37 28.35 0.78
N LEU A 404 11.34 27.72 0.10
CA LEU A 404 11.13 27.18 -1.24
C LEU A 404 9.97 26.17 -1.30
N VAL A 405 9.88 25.26 -0.32
CA VAL A 405 8.78 24.30 -0.25
C VAL A 405 7.44 25.00 -0.06
N ALA A 406 7.36 26.01 0.81
CA ALA A 406 6.15 26.78 1.01
C ALA A 406 5.71 27.51 -0.28
N GLU A 407 6.64 28.17 -0.96
CA GLU A 407 6.41 28.85 -2.24
C GLU A 407 5.93 27.88 -3.33
N LYS A 408 6.57 26.72 -3.46
CA LYS A 408 6.21 25.70 -4.47
C LYS A 408 4.84 25.08 -4.22
N ILE A 409 4.47 24.90 -2.95
CA ILE A 409 3.13 24.45 -2.55
C ILE A 409 2.10 25.50 -2.97
N ASP A 410 2.31 26.77 -2.62
CA ASP A 410 1.42 27.88 -2.97
C ASP A 410 1.25 28.04 -4.49
N GLU A 411 2.35 28.04 -5.24
CA GLU A 411 2.33 28.12 -6.70
C GLU A 411 1.54 26.96 -7.33
N THR A 412 1.65 25.75 -6.76
CA THR A 412 0.90 24.58 -7.21
C THR A 412 -0.60 24.75 -6.98
N HIS A 413 -1.00 25.23 -5.79
CA HIS A 413 -2.40 25.51 -5.48
C HIS A 413 -2.97 26.60 -6.40
N ARG A 414 -2.24 27.70 -6.58
CA ARG A 414 -2.64 28.79 -7.48
C ARG A 414 -2.83 28.32 -8.92
N LYS A 415 -1.93 27.49 -9.43
CA LYS A 415 -2.07 26.87 -10.77
C LYS A 415 -3.32 26.00 -10.86
N GLN A 416 -3.63 25.22 -9.82
CA GLN A 416 -4.84 24.39 -9.79
C GLN A 416 -6.12 25.25 -9.76
N GLU A 417 -6.15 26.33 -8.99
CA GLU A 417 -7.27 27.27 -8.92
C GLU A 417 -7.55 27.97 -10.26
N ILE A 418 -6.50 28.47 -10.92
CA ILE A 418 -6.60 29.06 -12.27
C ILE A 418 -7.17 28.02 -13.25
N ASN A 419 -6.69 26.79 -13.17
CA ASN A 419 -7.11 25.73 -14.08
C ASN A 419 -8.57 25.29 -13.84
N ILE A 420 -9.08 25.37 -12.61
CA ILE A 420 -10.49 25.11 -12.29
C ILE A 420 -11.39 26.25 -12.80
N THR A 421 -10.93 27.50 -12.70
CA THR A 421 -11.74 28.69 -13.00
C THR A 421 -11.79 29.04 -14.50
N GLN A 422 -10.72 28.76 -15.26
CA GLN A 422 -10.67 29.08 -16.69
C GLN A 422 -11.33 28.02 -17.57
N GLU A 423 -11.30 26.74 -17.20
CA GLU A 423 -11.94 25.66 -17.98
C GLU A 423 -13.36 25.35 -17.49
N ARG A 424 -14.39 25.89 -18.16
CA ARG A 424 -15.80 25.64 -17.81
C ARG A 424 -16.24 24.18 -17.98
N LYS A 425 -15.55 23.40 -18.83
CA LYS A 425 -15.90 21.99 -19.09
C LYS A 425 -15.42 21.13 -17.91
N HIS A 426 -16.33 20.34 -17.33
CA HIS A 426 -16.08 19.48 -16.16
C HIS A 426 -15.73 20.22 -14.85
N LEU A 427 -16.06 21.51 -14.71
CA LEU A 427 -15.76 22.34 -13.53
C LEU A 427 -16.07 21.65 -12.20
N SER A 428 -17.28 21.09 -12.04
CA SER A 428 -17.67 20.35 -10.81
C SER A 428 -16.72 19.18 -10.52
N LYS A 429 -16.39 18.35 -11.51
CA LYS A 429 -15.48 17.21 -11.33
C LYS A 429 -14.08 17.66 -10.92
N ARG A 430 -13.58 18.75 -11.50
CA ARG A 430 -12.25 19.31 -11.24
C ARG A 430 -12.19 19.98 -9.88
N PHE A 431 -13.18 20.79 -9.54
CA PHE A 431 -13.38 21.40 -8.23
C PHE A 431 -13.38 20.33 -7.13
N TRP A 432 -14.24 19.32 -7.25
CA TRP A 432 -14.28 18.23 -6.26
C TRP A 432 -12.98 17.41 -6.24
N SER A 433 -12.26 17.30 -7.36
CA SER A 433 -10.94 16.66 -7.38
C SER A 433 -9.88 17.48 -6.65
N TYR A 434 -9.93 18.80 -6.76
CA TYR A 434 -9.04 19.72 -6.04
C TYR A 434 -9.35 19.71 -4.55
N ILE A 435 -10.62 19.85 -4.15
CA ILE A 435 -11.04 19.74 -2.75
C ILE A 435 -10.59 18.41 -2.14
N ARG A 436 -10.77 17.28 -2.84
CA ARG A 436 -10.24 15.98 -2.40
C ARG A 436 -8.72 15.90 -2.32
N SER A 437 -7.99 16.74 -3.05
CA SER A 437 -6.53 16.82 -2.96
C SER A 437 -6.03 17.69 -1.81
N LEU A 438 -6.89 18.58 -1.28
CA LEU A 438 -6.59 19.44 -0.13
C LEU A 438 -6.86 18.75 1.20
N GLY A 439 -7.92 17.92 1.25
CA GLY A 439 -8.26 17.15 2.44
C GLY A 439 -7.35 15.93 2.63
N PRO A 440 -7.28 15.37 3.86
CA PRO A 440 -6.77 14.02 4.03
C PRO A 440 -7.51 13.11 3.05
N LYS A 441 -6.79 12.20 2.38
CA LYS A 441 -7.46 11.17 1.60
C LYS A 441 -8.33 10.43 2.60
N GLU A 442 -9.65 10.63 2.54
CA GLU A 442 -10.55 9.73 3.21
C GLU A 442 -10.20 8.35 2.65
N THR A 443 -9.52 7.54 3.45
CA THR A 443 -9.66 6.11 3.29
C THR A 443 -11.15 5.92 3.26
N THR A 444 -11.63 5.39 2.14
CA THR A 444 -12.81 4.54 2.18
C THR A 444 -12.41 3.39 3.10
N GLN A 445 -12.36 3.64 4.42
CA GLN A 445 -12.56 2.63 5.41
C GLN A 445 -13.88 2.06 4.96
N LYS A 446 -13.82 0.88 4.32
CA LYS A 446 -14.99 0.03 4.22
C LYS A 446 -15.45 -0.03 5.67
N ALA A 447 -16.53 0.67 5.98
CA ALA A 447 -17.06 0.66 7.32
C ALA A 447 -17.37 -0.81 7.62
N THR A 448 -16.47 -1.42 8.38
CA THR A 448 -16.60 -2.81 8.80
C THR A 448 -17.55 -2.90 9.98
N SER A 449 -18.07 -1.77 10.48
CA SER A 449 -19.00 -1.70 11.59
C SER A 449 -20.41 -1.31 11.16
N LEU A 450 -21.38 -2.18 11.41
CA LEU A 450 -22.81 -1.93 11.22
C LEU A 450 -23.51 -1.89 12.57
N LYS A 451 -24.24 -0.81 12.88
CA LYS A 451 -25.09 -0.76 14.06
C LYS A 451 -26.48 -1.30 13.72
N THR A 452 -26.88 -2.36 14.39
CA THR A 452 -28.22 -2.98 14.25
C THR A 452 -29.31 -2.10 14.87
N ALA A 453 -30.57 -2.39 14.55
CA ALA A 453 -31.72 -1.69 15.14
C ALA A 453 -31.79 -1.80 16.68
N THR A 454 -31.23 -2.86 17.26
CA THR A 454 -31.12 -3.09 18.71
C THR A 454 -29.93 -2.38 19.34
N GLY A 455 -29.13 -1.67 18.55
CA GLY A 455 -27.97 -0.91 19.00
C GLY A 455 -26.65 -1.68 19.06
N VAL A 456 -26.65 -2.98 18.73
CA VAL A 456 -25.43 -3.81 18.68
C VAL A 456 -24.58 -3.42 17.47
N VAL A 457 -23.27 -3.27 17.66
CA VAL A 457 -22.31 -2.96 16.59
C VAL A 457 -21.65 -4.25 16.09
N LEU A 458 -21.88 -4.60 14.83
CA LEU A 458 -21.30 -5.76 14.15
C LEU A 458 -20.03 -5.34 13.40
N GLN A 459 -18.88 -5.92 13.72
CA GLN A 459 -17.58 -5.54 13.12
C GLN A 459 -16.98 -6.58 12.14
N CYS A 460 -17.65 -7.72 11.98
CA CYS A 460 -17.19 -8.88 11.23
C CYS A 460 -18.00 -9.03 9.94
N GLU A 461 -17.33 -9.26 8.80
CA GLU A 461 -17.95 -9.37 7.47
C GLU A 461 -19.05 -10.43 7.43
N ASP A 462 -18.79 -11.65 7.93
CA ASP A 462 -19.77 -12.74 7.96
C ASP A 462 -21.02 -12.38 8.80
N LYS A 463 -20.82 -11.67 9.91
CA LYS A 463 -21.93 -11.24 10.78
C LYS A 463 -22.77 -10.14 10.14
N ILE A 464 -22.11 -9.22 9.43
CA ILE A 464 -22.79 -8.16 8.66
C ILE A 464 -23.57 -8.79 7.51
N GLU A 465 -22.98 -9.74 6.79
CA GLU A 465 -23.65 -10.44 5.70
C GLU A 465 -24.92 -11.14 6.20
N ALA A 466 -24.81 -11.96 7.25
CA ALA A 466 -25.95 -12.67 7.82
C ALA A 466 -27.07 -11.71 8.27
N TYR A 467 -26.73 -10.64 9.00
CA TYR A 467 -27.70 -9.65 9.44
C TYR A 467 -28.38 -8.93 8.27
N MET A 468 -27.63 -8.55 7.24
CA MET A 468 -28.18 -7.84 6.08
C MET A 468 -29.04 -8.75 5.21
N THR A 469 -28.65 -10.02 5.04
CA THR A 469 -29.47 -11.03 4.37
C THR A 469 -30.82 -11.17 5.07
N GLU A 470 -30.82 -11.28 6.41
CA GLU A 470 -32.05 -11.32 7.19
C GLU A 470 -32.89 -10.05 7.03
N TYR A 471 -32.27 -8.88 7.17
CA TYR A 471 -32.92 -7.58 7.04
C TYR A 471 -33.61 -7.40 5.67
N PHE A 472 -32.92 -7.68 4.56
CA PHE A 472 -33.50 -7.56 3.23
C PHE A 472 -34.57 -8.62 2.95
N ASN A 473 -34.43 -9.84 3.47
CA ASN A 473 -35.45 -10.86 3.38
C ASN A 473 -36.74 -10.43 4.10
N ASN A 474 -36.61 -9.79 5.27
CA ASN A 474 -37.76 -9.29 6.03
C ASN A 474 -38.43 -8.10 5.32
N LEU A 475 -37.66 -7.14 4.79
CA LEU A 475 -38.18 -6.06 3.93
C LEU A 475 -38.98 -6.60 2.74
N GLN A 476 -38.51 -7.65 2.07
CA GLN A 476 -39.24 -8.25 0.95
C GLN A 476 -40.54 -8.91 1.39
N LYS A 477 -40.59 -9.53 2.58
CA LYS A 477 -41.82 -10.11 3.13
C LYS A 477 -42.86 -9.03 3.43
N GLU A 478 -42.44 -7.91 4.02
CA GLU A 478 -43.32 -6.77 4.31
C GLU A 478 -43.96 -6.20 3.03
N VAL A 479 -43.17 -6.03 1.96
CA VAL A 479 -43.65 -5.55 0.64
C VAL A 479 -44.63 -6.52 -0.03
N GLN A 480 -44.55 -7.83 0.28
CA GLN A 480 -45.51 -8.82 -0.23
C GLN A 480 -46.82 -8.86 0.57
N THR A 481 -46.78 -8.47 1.85
CA THR A 481 -47.95 -8.45 2.74
C THR A 481 -48.75 -7.16 2.69
N GLU A 482 -48.15 -6.04 2.31
CA GLU A 482 -48.94 -4.84 2.00
C GLU A 482 -49.73 -5.10 0.71
N GLU A 483 -51.04 -5.31 0.86
CA GLU A 483 -51.96 -5.23 -0.27
C GLU A 483 -51.68 -3.91 -0.98
N ARG A 484 -51.08 -3.97 -2.17
CA ARG A 484 -50.88 -2.79 -3.02
C ARG A 484 -52.19 -2.01 -3.00
N PRO A 485 -52.21 -0.72 -2.61
CA PRO A 485 -53.43 0.06 -2.75
C PRO A 485 -53.86 -0.10 -4.19
N LYS A 486 -55.03 -0.70 -4.40
CA LYS A 486 -55.62 -0.84 -5.73
C LYS A 486 -55.66 0.57 -6.28
N ALA A 487 -54.74 0.89 -7.20
CA ALA A 487 -54.69 2.20 -7.81
C ALA A 487 -56.11 2.48 -8.30
N ASP A 488 -56.73 3.52 -7.76
CA ASP A 488 -58.07 3.94 -8.18
C ASP A 488 -57.98 4.23 -9.68
N ARG A 489 -58.57 3.33 -10.49
CA ARG A 489 -58.54 3.40 -11.96
C ARG A 489 -59.52 4.46 -12.49
N SER A 490 -59.69 5.57 -11.76
CA SER A 490 -60.62 6.65 -12.14
C SER A 490 -59.96 7.74 -13.01
N HIS A 491 -58.66 7.64 -13.30
CA HIS A 491 -58.06 8.46 -14.35
C HIS A 491 -58.31 7.86 -15.73
N THR A 492 -59.33 8.42 -16.39
CA THR A 492 -59.64 8.35 -17.82
C THR A 492 -58.40 8.13 -18.69
N MET A 493 -58.15 6.86 -19.02
CA MET A 493 -57.26 6.48 -20.10
C MET A 493 -57.92 6.92 -21.41
N GLN A 494 -57.51 8.08 -21.92
CA GLN A 494 -57.72 8.39 -23.33
C GLN A 494 -57.06 7.28 -24.15
N ASN A 495 -57.83 6.69 -25.08
CA ASN A 495 -57.46 5.64 -26.04
C ASN A 495 -56.02 5.75 -26.56
N ARG A 496 -55.05 5.25 -25.79
CA ARG A 496 -53.80 4.72 -26.35
C ARG A 496 -54.08 3.24 -26.62
N PRO A 497 -53.67 2.72 -27.79
CA PRO A 497 -53.64 1.27 -27.95
C PRO A 497 -52.84 0.71 -26.77
N GLU A 498 -53.43 -0.23 -26.03
CA GLU A 498 -52.73 -0.97 -24.98
C GLU A 498 -51.64 -1.81 -25.65
N GLU A 499 -50.51 -1.18 -25.97
CA GLU A 499 -49.29 -1.88 -26.33
C GLU A 499 -48.93 -2.73 -25.12
N SER A 500 -49.06 -4.05 -25.29
CA SER A 500 -48.69 -5.02 -24.27
C SER A 500 -47.26 -4.73 -23.82
N LEU A 501 -47.02 -4.72 -22.50
CA LEU A 501 -45.66 -4.59 -21.94
C LEU A 501 -44.70 -5.72 -22.39
N LEU A 502 -45.24 -6.76 -23.03
CA LEU A 502 -44.52 -7.89 -23.60
C LEU A 502 -44.39 -7.81 -25.13
N GLN A 503 -44.75 -6.69 -25.75
CA GLN A 503 -44.54 -6.49 -27.17
C GLN A 503 -43.04 -6.55 -27.49
N ALA A 504 -42.72 -7.20 -28.62
CA ALA A 504 -41.34 -7.30 -29.08
C ALA A 504 -40.75 -5.91 -29.33
N ILE A 505 -39.56 -5.68 -28.76
CA ILE A 505 -38.75 -4.49 -28.96
C ILE A 505 -38.34 -4.43 -30.42
N SER A 506 -38.50 -3.26 -31.03
CA SER A 506 -38.10 -3.02 -32.41
C SER A 506 -36.62 -2.60 -32.54
N PRO A 507 -35.97 -2.83 -33.69
CA PRO A 507 -34.60 -2.35 -33.91
C PRO A 507 -34.46 -0.82 -33.78
N THR A 508 -35.49 -0.07 -34.18
CA THR A 508 -35.53 1.40 -34.08
C THR A 508 -35.65 1.86 -32.63
N GLU A 509 -36.47 1.18 -31.84
CA GLU A 509 -36.58 1.40 -30.40
C GLU A 509 -35.24 1.12 -29.69
N LEU A 510 -34.61 -0.03 -29.95
CA LEU A 510 -33.32 -0.36 -29.37
C LEU A 510 -32.28 0.70 -29.71
N LYS A 511 -32.17 1.09 -30.98
CA LYS A 511 -31.25 2.15 -31.44
C LYS A 511 -31.50 3.48 -30.71
N ARG A 512 -32.76 3.87 -30.55
CA ARG A 512 -33.15 5.09 -29.82
C ARG A 512 -32.69 5.02 -28.37
N HIS A 513 -32.95 3.93 -27.66
CA HIS A 513 -32.58 3.78 -26.25
C HIS A 513 -31.07 3.69 -26.02
N ILE A 514 -30.31 3.04 -26.91
CA ILE A 514 -28.84 3.04 -26.86
C ILE A 514 -28.29 4.47 -26.94
N SER A 515 -28.90 5.35 -27.75
CA SER A 515 -28.45 6.75 -27.88
C SER A 515 -28.57 7.55 -26.56
N TYR A 516 -29.54 7.20 -25.71
CA TYR A 516 -29.80 7.87 -24.43
C TYR A 516 -28.93 7.36 -23.28
N LEU A 517 -28.20 6.26 -23.46
CA LEU A 517 -27.28 5.76 -22.44
C LEU A 517 -26.26 6.85 -22.10
N LYS A 518 -25.99 7.06 -20.81
CA LYS A 518 -24.98 8.05 -20.37
C LYS A 518 -23.61 7.37 -20.31
N ASN A 519 -22.56 8.03 -20.81
CA ASN A 519 -21.19 7.54 -20.68
C ASN A 519 -20.73 7.65 -19.22
N GLN A 520 -19.66 6.92 -18.87
CA GLN A 520 -19.03 6.90 -17.54
C GLN A 520 -20.00 6.49 -16.43
N LYS A 521 -20.96 5.62 -16.75
CA LYS A 521 -21.81 4.95 -15.77
C LYS A 521 -21.16 3.65 -15.34
N ALA A 522 -21.41 3.26 -14.09
CA ALA A 522 -20.90 2.01 -13.57
C ALA A 522 -21.49 0.84 -14.38
N ALA A 523 -20.62 -0.05 -14.84
CA ALA A 523 -21.06 -1.31 -15.45
C ALA A 523 -21.76 -2.19 -14.39
N GLY A 524 -22.65 -3.06 -14.86
CA GLY A 524 -23.31 -4.06 -14.04
C GLY A 524 -22.37 -5.19 -13.62
N LEU A 525 -22.93 -6.28 -13.10
CA LEU A 525 -22.19 -7.50 -12.76
C LEU A 525 -21.63 -8.25 -14.00
N ASP A 526 -22.08 -7.87 -15.19
CA ASP A 526 -21.57 -8.34 -16.47
C ASP A 526 -20.28 -7.63 -16.91
N GLU A 527 -19.87 -6.56 -16.21
CA GLU A 527 -18.74 -5.70 -16.56
C GLU A 527 -18.82 -5.02 -17.93
N ILE A 528 -20.02 -4.94 -18.54
CA ILE A 528 -20.24 -4.27 -19.83
C ILE A 528 -20.64 -2.79 -19.61
N PRO A 529 -19.77 -1.82 -19.91
CA PRO A 529 -20.11 -0.40 -19.84
C PRO A 529 -21.01 0.05 -21.00
N ASN A 530 -21.75 1.15 -20.76
CA ASN A 530 -22.60 1.77 -21.78
C ASN A 530 -21.83 2.14 -23.07
N GLU A 531 -20.55 2.48 -22.95
CA GLU A 531 -19.69 2.78 -24.08
C GLU A 531 -19.51 1.59 -25.04
N PHE A 532 -19.49 0.36 -24.54
CA PHE A 532 -19.43 -0.83 -25.40
C PHE A 532 -20.75 -1.01 -26.15
N ILE A 533 -21.89 -0.89 -25.45
CA ILE A 533 -23.23 -0.99 -26.06
C ILE A 533 -23.42 0.07 -27.16
N LYS A 534 -22.91 1.28 -26.95
CA LYS A 534 -22.94 2.34 -27.96
C LYS A 534 -22.05 2.05 -29.16
N ALA A 535 -20.88 1.44 -28.94
CA ALA A 535 -19.93 1.10 -29.99
C ALA A 535 -20.39 -0.08 -30.85
N MET A 536 -21.28 -0.96 -30.34
CA MET A 536 -21.79 -2.12 -31.08
C MET A 536 -22.29 -1.75 -32.48
N GLN A 537 -21.91 -2.58 -33.45
CA GLN A 537 -22.34 -2.53 -34.85
C GLN A 537 -23.61 -3.36 -35.07
N SER A 538 -24.00 -3.58 -36.33
CA SER A 538 -25.27 -4.19 -36.74
C SER A 538 -25.53 -5.55 -36.09
N LYS A 539 -24.64 -6.53 -36.30
CA LYS A 539 -24.76 -7.92 -35.86
C LYS A 539 -24.79 -7.99 -34.34
N ALA A 540 -23.93 -7.24 -33.66
CA ALA A 540 -23.93 -7.15 -32.21
C ALA A 540 -25.25 -6.56 -31.65
N ARG A 541 -25.84 -5.57 -32.32
CA ARG A 541 -27.14 -4.99 -31.93
C ARG A 541 -28.30 -5.94 -32.21
N GLU A 542 -28.26 -6.67 -33.31
CA GLU A 542 -29.26 -7.69 -33.65
C GLU A 542 -29.23 -8.85 -32.66
N ALA A 543 -28.04 -9.32 -32.27
CA ALA A 543 -27.88 -10.32 -31.22
C ALA A 543 -28.46 -9.81 -29.88
N LEU A 544 -28.12 -8.58 -29.48
CA LEU A 544 -28.68 -7.96 -28.27
C LEU A 544 -30.21 -7.85 -28.32
N LEU A 545 -30.76 -7.42 -29.47
CA LEU A 545 -32.20 -7.34 -29.69
C LEU A 545 -32.88 -8.70 -29.56
N HIS A 546 -32.29 -9.72 -30.18
CA HIS A 546 -32.78 -11.09 -30.10
C HIS A 546 -32.86 -11.56 -28.65
N TYR A 547 -31.83 -11.32 -27.83
CA TYR A 547 -31.85 -11.72 -26.41
C TYR A 547 -32.90 -10.98 -25.59
N LEU A 548 -33.07 -9.68 -25.81
CA LEU A 548 -34.08 -8.89 -25.13
C LEU A 548 -35.49 -9.41 -25.46
N ASN A 549 -35.77 -9.67 -26.74
CA ASN A 549 -37.05 -10.21 -27.18
C ASN A 549 -37.29 -11.65 -26.72
N LYS A 550 -36.27 -12.50 -26.75
CA LYS A 550 -36.34 -13.87 -26.20
C LYS A 550 -36.65 -13.86 -24.71
N THR A 551 -36.11 -12.90 -23.96
CA THR A 551 -36.40 -12.72 -22.53
C THR A 551 -37.85 -12.31 -22.31
N LEU A 552 -38.40 -11.44 -23.15
CA LEU A 552 -39.81 -11.04 -23.10
C LEU A 552 -40.76 -12.17 -23.49
N GLU A 553 -40.40 -12.96 -24.51
CA GLU A 553 -41.20 -14.08 -25.00
C GLU A 553 -41.23 -15.25 -24.00
N THR A 554 -40.05 -15.66 -23.51
CA THR A 554 -39.92 -16.81 -22.60
C THR A 554 -40.23 -16.47 -21.15
N LEU A 555 -40.27 -15.17 -20.80
CA LEU A 555 -40.33 -14.67 -19.43
C LEU A 555 -39.17 -15.17 -18.55
N GLN A 556 -38.07 -15.63 -19.17
CA GLN A 556 -36.88 -16.12 -18.49
C GLN A 556 -35.74 -15.10 -18.61
N VAL A 557 -35.40 -14.46 -17.49
CA VAL A 557 -34.26 -13.53 -17.42
C VAL A 557 -32.95 -14.25 -17.09
N PRO A 558 -31.79 -13.79 -17.62
CA PRO A 558 -30.49 -14.33 -17.28
C PRO A 558 -30.23 -14.33 -15.77
N GLN A 559 -29.55 -15.37 -15.26
CA GLN A 559 -29.29 -15.51 -13.81
C GLN A 559 -28.45 -14.37 -13.25
N LYS A 560 -27.55 -13.77 -14.05
CA LYS A 560 -26.77 -12.60 -13.66
C LYS A 560 -27.65 -11.37 -13.40
N TRP A 561 -28.77 -11.21 -14.11
CA TRP A 561 -29.68 -10.07 -13.94
C TRP A 561 -30.47 -10.15 -12.63
N LYS A 562 -30.60 -11.35 -12.05
CA LYS A 562 -31.21 -11.57 -10.74
C LYS A 562 -30.28 -11.20 -9.58
N LYS A 563 -29.01 -10.88 -9.86
CA LYS A 563 -28.02 -10.51 -8.86
C LYS A 563 -27.84 -8.99 -8.86
N ALA A 564 -27.74 -8.40 -7.67
CA ALA A 564 -27.45 -6.98 -7.50
C ALA A 564 -26.18 -6.79 -6.67
N ARG A 565 -25.34 -5.83 -7.05
CA ARG A 565 -24.23 -5.38 -6.20
C ARG A 565 -24.72 -4.23 -5.33
N VAL A 566 -24.93 -4.49 -4.05
CA VAL A 566 -25.32 -3.47 -3.07
C VAL A 566 -24.07 -2.84 -2.47
N VAL A 567 -23.96 -1.52 -2.55
CA VAL A 567 -22.89 -0.75 -1.89
C VAL A 567 -23.55 0.11 -0.83
N PHE A 568 -23.18 -0.10 0.43
CA PHE A 568 -23.73 0.66 1.55
C PHE A 568 -23.06 2.03 1.63
N LEU A 569 -23.88 3.08 1.51
CA LEU A 569 -23.47 4.44 1.79
C LEU A 569 -23.85 4.73 3.24
N LEU A 570 -22.90 4.63 4.16
CA LEU A 570 -23.15 5.05 5.53
C LEU A 570 -23.01 6.56 5.61
N LEU A 571 -24.10 7.23 6.00
CA LEU A 571 -24.05 8.58 6.50
C LEU A 571 -23.26 8.54 7.81
N ILE A 572 -21.99 8.93 7.78
CA ILE A 572 -21.26 9.31 8.98
C ILE A 572 -21.99 10.54 9.55
N LYS A 573 -22.97 10.32 10.42
CA LYS A 573 -23.39 11.36 11.35
C LYS A 573 -22.22 11.52 12.31
N THR A 574 -21.36 12.50 12.02
CA THR A 574 -20.51 13.09 13.04
C THR A 574 -21.44 13.53 14.17
N LEU A 575 -21.44 12.78 15.26
CA LEU A 575 -22.02 13.25 16.52
C LEU A 575 -21.22 14.49 16.91
N SER A 576 -21.89 15.63 16.84
CA SER A 576 -21.42 16.94 17.31
C SER A 576 -21.08 16.93 18.79
#